data_AF-A0A7X6VS14-F1
#
_entry.id   AF-A0A7X6VS14-F1
#
_cell.length_a   1.000
_cell.length_b   1.000
_cell.length_c   1.000
_cell.angle_alpha   90.00
_cell.angle_beta   90.00
_cell.angle_gamma   90.00
#
_symmetry.space_group_name_H-M   'P 1'
#
loop_
_entity.id
_entity.type
_entity.pdbx_description
1 polymer ?
#
loop_
_entity_poly.entity_id
_entity_poly.type
_entity_poly.pdbx_seq_one_letter_code
_entity_poly.pdbx_strand_id
1 'polypeptide(L)'
;MGFVLVRFNEVVMTELPKTGVLKDGSTVSGYHLLDEDTLREEGWLPLEDNPPEYNPETQYLIDDGYEIFEDKVVKKYRIEDIPEPELPQPNVTELIAEYLIDVDFRLSLIEIGLI
;
A
#
# COMPACT_ATOMS: atom_id res chain seq x y z
N MET A 1 -20.44 8.37 3.69
CA MET A 1 -20.31 6.97 4.15
C MET A 1 -20.34 6.10 2.90
N GLY A 2 -19.32 5.27 2.70
CA GLY A 2 -19.28 4.36 1.55
C GLY A 2 -20.06 3.08 1.84
N PHE A 3 -20.51 2.39 0.82
CA PHE A 3 -21.10 1.05 0.93
C PHE A 3 -20.46 0.14 -0.10
N VAL A 4 -20.26 -1.12 0.27
CA VAL A 4 -19.76 -2.15 -0.62
C VAL A 4 -20.75 -3.30 -0.75
N LEU A 5 -20.89 -3.84 -1.95
CA LEU A 5 -21.69 -5.00 -2.23
C LEU A 5 -20.87 -6.25 -1.92
N VAL A 6 -21.37 -7.07 -1.00
CA VAL A 6 -20.77 -8.35 -0.66
C VAL A 6 -21.60 -9.49 -1.25
N ARG A 7 -20.94 -10.40 -1.98
CA ARG A 7 -21.54 -11.64 -2.48
C ARG A 7 -20.55 -12.77 -2.23
N PHE A 8 -21.03 -13.91 -1.76
CA PHE A 8 -20.19 -15.10 -1.52
C PHE A 8 -18.94 -14.84 -0.67
N ASN A 9 -19.04 -13.95 0.33
CA ASN A 9 -17.92 -13.53 1.19
C ASN A 9 -16.78 -12.81 0.43
N GLU A 10 -17.11 -12.12 -0.66
CA GLU A 10 -16.19 -11.28 -1.42
C GLU A 10 -16.82 -9.92 -1.72
N VAL A 11 -15.99 -8.87 -1.76
CA VAL A 11 -16.40 -7.54 -2.19
C VAL A 11 -16.48 -7.51 -3.71
N VAL A 12 -17.68 -7.32 -4.25
CA VAL A 12 -17.93 -7.30 -5.70
C VAL A 12 -17.97 -5.88 -6.24
N MET A 13 -18.47 -4.93 -5.44
CA MET A 13 -18.63 -3.54 -5.86
C MET A 13 -18.40 -2.60 -4.69
N THR A 14 -17.70 -1.50 -4.93
CA THR A 14 -17.28 -0.57 -3.87
C THR A 14 -18.03 0.77 -3.90
N GLU A 15 -18.88 0.97 -4.90
CA GLU A 15 -19.64 2.20 -5.10
C GLU A 15 -21.10 1.90 -5.40
N LEU A 16 -22.02 2.63 -4.77
CA LEU A 16 -23.45 2.49 -5.04
C LEU A 16 -23.78 2.97 -6.47
N PRO A 17 -24.48 2.16 -7.27
CA PRO A 17 -24.84 2.56 -8.61
C PRO A 17 -25.93 3.65 -8.56
N LYS A 18 -25.99 4.49 -9.59
CA LYS A 18 -27.08 5.49 -9.69
C LYS A 18 -28.42 4.83 -10.01
N THR A 19 -28.40 3.79 -10.82
CA THR A 19 -29.54 3.01 -11.27
C THR A 19 -29.23 1.53 -11.09
N GLY A 20 -30.19 0.72 -10.64
CA GLY A 20 -29.97 -0.70 -10.43
C GLY A 20 -31.27 -1.48 -10.48
N VAL A 21 -31.13 -2.80 -10.56
CA VAL A 21 -32.24 -3.74 -10.43
C VAL A 21 -32.14 -4.36 -9.04
N LEU A 22 -33.21 -4.27 -8.27
CA LEU A 22 -33.34 -4.86 -6.95
C LEU A 22 -33.53 -6.39 -7.05
N LYS A 23 -33.36 -7.12 -5.94
CA LYS A 23 -33.58 -8.58 -5.90
C LYS A 23 -35.01 -8.99 -6.30
N ASP A 24 -35.99 -8.12 -6.12
CA ASP A 24 -37.39 -8.33 -6.52
C ASP A 24 -37.60 -8.21 -8.05
N GLY A 25 -36.59 -7.79 -8.81
CA GLY A 25 -36.64 -7.56 -10.25
C GLY A 25 -37.07 -6.14 -10.65
N SER A 26 -37.40 -5.29 -9.68
CA SER A 26 -37.77 -3.89 -9.93
C SER A 26 -36.54 -3.06 -10.30
N THR A 27 -36.67 -2.20 -11.30
CA THR A 27 -35.62 -1.24 -11.67
C THR A 27 -35.85 0.08 -10.95
N VAL A 28 -34.84 0.55 -10.24
CA VAL A 28 -34.89 1.82 -9.51
C VAL A 28 -33.85 2.80 -10.04
N SER A 29 -34.30 4.01 -10.35
CA SER A 29 -33.45 5.17 -10.57
C SER A 29 -33.30 5.93 -9.27
N GLY A 30 -32.08 5.99 -8.73
CA GLY A 30 -31.83 6.48 -7.37
C GLY A 30 -31.41 5.38 -6.40
N TYR A 31 -30.76 4.33 -6.87
CA TYR A 31 -30.33 3.21 -6.00
C TYR A 31 -29.41 3.70 -4.86
N HIS A 32 -28.49 4.61 -5.16
CA HIS A 32 -27.66 5.32 -4.16
C HIS A 32 -28.42 6.19 -3.13
N LEU A 33 -29.73 6.38 -3.28
CA LEU A 33 -30.60 7.14 -2.36
C LEU A 33 -31.49 6.22 -1.52
N LEU A 34 -31.40 4.91 -1.70
CA LEU A 34 -32.11 3.95 -0.87
C LEU A 34 -31.64 4.04 0.59
N ASP A 35 -32.55 3.73 1.51
CA ASP A 35 -32.24 3.62 2.93
C ASP A 35 -31.29 2.45 3.22
N GLU A 36 -30.61 2.55 4.35
CA GLU A 36 -29.59 1.58 4.76
C GLU A 36 -30.14 0.16 4.95
N ASP A 37 -31.38 0.03 5.41
CA ASP A 37 -32.02 -1.28 5.60
C ASP A 37 -32.26 -1.96 4.25
N THR A 38 -32.79 -1.24 3.26
CA THR A 38 -32.95 -1.73 1.88
C THR A 38 -31.58 -2.09 1.26
N LEU A 39 -30.56 -1.25 1.48
CA LEU A 39 -29.20 -1.53 1.00
C LEU A 39 -28.65 -2.83 1.61
N ARG A 40 -28.80 -3.06 2.91
CA ARG A 40 -28.40 -4.30 3.59
C ARG A 40 -29.14 -5.51 3.05
N GLU A 41 -30.45 -5.42 2.84
CA GLU A 41 -31.24 -6.49 2.24
C GLU A 41 -30.73 -6.89 0.85
N GLU A 42 -30.26 -5.91 0.06
CA GLU A 42 -29.64 -6.13 -1.25
C GLU A 42 -28.21 -6.70 -1.18
N GLY A 43 -27.60 -6.70 0.02
CA GLY A 43 -26.26 -7.21 0.30
C GLY A 43 -25.18 -6.13 0.37
N TRP A 44 -25.57 -4.87 0.50
CA TRP A 44 -24.66 -3.76 0.70
C TRP A 44 -24.35 -3.58 2.19
N LEU A 45 -23.07 -3.54 2.52
CA LEU A 45 -22.58 -3.27 3.87
C LEU A 45 -21.84 -1.94 3.90
N PRO A 46 -21.92 -1.19 5.01
CA PRO A 46 -21.16 0.04 5.18
C PRO A 46 -19.65 -0.25 5.12
N LEU A 47 -18.94 0.59 4.38
CA LEU A 47 -17.48 0.54 4.26
C LEU A 47 -16.85 1.47 5.29
N GLU A 48 -16.03 0.88 6.16
CA GLU A 48 -15.14 1.60 7.06
C GLU A 48 -13.77 1.74 6.39
N ASP A 49 -13.49 2.95 5.92
CA ASP A 49 -12.20 3.33 5.36
C ASP A 49 -11.48 4.24 6.34
N ASN A 50 -10.57 3.65 7.12
CA ASN A 50 -9.78 4.34 8.12
C ASN A 50 -8.28 4.03 7.94
N PRO A 51 -7.60 4.70 6.99
CA PRO A 51 -6.18 4.46 6.76
C PRO A 51 -5.35 4.89 7.99
N PRO A 52 -4.35 4.11 8.40
CA PRO A 52 -3.43 4.51 9.46
C PRO A 52 -2.58 5.71 9.01
N GLU A 53 -2.11 6.48 9.99
CA GLU A 53 -1.12 7.52 9.74
C GLU A 53 0.22 6.88 9.36
N TYR A 54 0.84 7.36 8.30
CA TYR A 54 2.13 6.88 7.80
C TYR A 54 2.98 8.05 7.31
N ASN A 55 4.30 7.86 7.25
CA ASN A 55 5.20 8.88 6.71
C ASN A 55 5.46 8.63 5.21
N PRO A 56 4.93 9.46 4.29
CA PRO A 56 5.11 9.25 2.85
C PRO A 56 6.56 9.41 2.36
N GLU A 57 7.47 9.98 3.16
CA GLU A 57 8.89 10.10 2.81
C GLU A 57 9.69 8.82 3.08
N THR A 58 9.22 8.00 4.02
CA THR A 58 9.94 6.79 4.47
C THR A 58 9.11 5.53 4.37
N GLN A 59 7.82 5.62 4.02
CA GLN A 59 6.87 4.50 4.05
C GLN A 59 5.89 4.53 2.88
N TYR A 60 5.46 3.34 2.46
CA TYR A 60 4.34 3.09 1.55
C TYR A 60 3.13 2.62 2.34
N LEU A 61 1.96 3.20 2.04
CA LEU A 61 0.67 2.68 2.46
C LEU A 61 0.13 1.73 1.38
N ILE A 62 -0.01 0.47 1.73
CA ILE A 62 -0.43 -0.60 0.83
C ILE A 62 -1.83 -1.05 1.20
N ASP A 63 -2.65 -1.29 0.18
CA ASP A 63 -3.96 -1.91 0.32
C ASP A 63 -3.79 -3.40 0.69
N ASP A 64 -4.28 -3.77 1.87
CA ASP A 64 -4.20 -5.15 2.41
C ASP A 64 -5.55 -5.87 2.28
N GLY A 65 -6.40 -5.41 1.36
CA GLY A 65 -7.71 -5.97 1.07
C GLY A 65 -8.82 -5.51 2.01
N TYR A 66 -9.85 -6.36 2.12
CA TYR A 66 -11.06 -6.08 2.89
C TYR A 66 -11.34 -7.18 3.90
N GLU A 67 -11.73 -6.78 5.11
CA GLU A 67 -12.25 -7.67 6.14
C GLU A 67 -13.76 -7.51 6.23
N ILE A 68 -14.49 -8.59 5.95
CA ILE A 68 -15.94 -8.61 5.91
C ILE A 68 -16.45 -9.08 7.29
N PHE A 69 -17.20 -8.22 7.96
CA PHE A 69 -17.94 -8.52 9.18
C PHE A 69 -19.42 -8.71 8.86
N GLU A 70 -20.21 -9.13 9.85
CA GLU A 70 -21.66 -9.32 9.69
C GLU A 70 -22.40 -8.00 9.41
N ASP A 71 -21.93 -6.90 9.99
CA ASP A 71 -22.57 -5.59 9.98
C ASP A 71 -21.85 -4.54 9.10
N LYS A 72 -20.57 -4.76 8.78
CA LYS A 72 -19.73 -3.81 8.04
C LYS A 72 -18.59 -4.48 7.29
N VAL A 73 -17.93 -3.72 6.41
CA VAL A 73 -16.68 -4.12 5.78
C VAL A 73 -15.60 -3.11 6.15
N VAL A 74 -14.45 -3.59 6.61
CA VAL A 74 -13.31 -2.75 6.99
C VAL A 74 -12.23 -2.90 5.95
N LYS A 75 -11.77 -1.78 5.39
CA LYS A 75 -10.63 -1.77 4.48
C LYS A 75 -9.33 -1.87 5.27
N LYS A 76 -8.49 -2.87 4.96
CA LYS A 76 -7.22 -3.09 5.63
C LYS A 76 -6.09 -2.42 4.88
N TYR A 77 -5.13 -1.93 5.66
CA TYR A 77 -3.95 -1.27 5.16
C TYR A 77 -2.71 -1.84 5.84
N ARG A 78 -1.63 -1.96 5.07
CA ARG A 78 -0.31 -2.34 5.56
C ARG A 78 0.67 -1.20 5.29
N ILE A 79 1.50 -0.88 6.28
CA ILE A 79 2.59 0.07 6.10
C ILE A 79 3.87 -0.71 5.82
N GLU A 80 4.57 -0.35 4.76
CA GLU A 80 5.90 -0.87 4.43
C GLU A 80 6.92 0.25 4.39
N ASP A 81 8.13 0.01 4.89
CA ASP A 81 9.21 1.00 4.82
C ASP A 81 9.81 1.03 3.41
N ILE A 82 10.13 2.23 2.94
CA ILE A 82 10.87 2.44 1.69
C ILE A 82 12.29 1.91 1.94
N PRO A 83 12.79 0.94 1.14
CA PRO A 83 14.13 0.42 1.33
C PRO A 83 15.16 1.53 1.14
N GLU A 84 16.12 1.62 2.05
CA GLU A 84 17.26 2.50 1.85
C GLU A 84 18.01 2.10 0.58
N PRO A 85 18.46 3.07 -0.24
CA PRO A 85 19.24 2.76 -1.42
C PRO A 85 20.53 2.05 -0.99
N GLU A 86 20.72 0.82 -1.44
CA GLU A 86 21.99 0.11 -1.24
C GLU A 86 23.10 0.90 -1.93
N LEU A 87 24.13 1.27 -1.16
CA LEU A 87 25.35 1.80 -1.75
C LEU A 87 25.97 0.72 -2.66
N PRO A 88 26.52 1.09 -3.82
CA PRO A 88 27.22 0.12 -4.65
C PRO A 88 28.35 -0.50 -3.81
N GLN A 89 28.29 -1.82 -3.61
CA GLN A 89 29.38 -2.51 -2.94
C GLN A 89 30.60 -2.49 -3.87
N PRO A 90 31.77 -2.02 -3.39
CA PRO A 90 32.96 -1.97 -4.21
C PRO A 90 33.33 -3.38 -4.62
N ASN A 91 33.59 -3.58 -5.91
CA ASN A 91 34.02 -4.89 -6.39
C ASN A 91 35.51 -5.12 -6.06
N VAL A 92 35.97 -6.38 -6.17
CA VAL A 92 37.36 -6.76 -5.83
C VAL A 92 38.40 -5.90 -6.58
N THR A 93 38.11 -5.48 -7.81
CA THR A 93 39.02 -4.63 -8.60
C THR A 93 39.14 -3.23 -7.99
N GLU A 94 38.02 -2.64 -7.55
CA GLU A 94 37.99 -1.33 -6.91
C GLU A 94 38.69 -1.36 -5.55
N LEU A 95 38.48 -2.42 -4.77
CA LEU A 95 39.18 -2.63 -3.50
C LEU A 95 40.70 -2.77 -3.69
N ILE A 96 41.14 -3.50 -4.72
CA ILE A 96 42.56 -3.62 -5.06
C ILE A 96 43.12 -2.26 -5.51
N ALA A 97 42.38 -1.50 -6.32
CA ALA A 97 42.82 -0.19 -6.77
C ALA A 97 43.00 0.78 -5.59
N GLU A 98 42.03 0.85 -4.67
CA GLU A 98 42.14 1.67 -3.45
C GLU A 98 43.33 1.25 -2.58
N TYR A 99 43.54 -0.06 -2.40
CA TYR A 99 44.68 -0.57 -1.64
C TYR A 99 46.01 -0.21 -2.29
N LEU A 100 46.13 -0.35 -3.61
CA LEU A 100 47.35 0.02 -4.34
C LEU A 100 47.62 1.53 -4.27
N ILE A 101 46.58 2.37 -4.32
CA ILE A 101 46.69 3.82 -4.16
C ILE A 101 47.18 4.17 -2.74
N ASP A 102 46.61 3.56 -1.70
CA ASP A 102 47.06 3.78 -0.31
C ASP A 102 48.51 3.33 -0.10
N VAL A 103 48.90 2.18 -0.66
CA VAL A 103 50.29 1.70 -0.60
C VAL A 103 51.24 2.65 -1.33
N ASP A 104 50.91 3.08 -2.55
CA ASP A 104 51.72 4.03 -3.33
C ASP A 104 51.88 5.37 -2.60
N PHE A 105 50.79 5.89 -2.03
CA PHE A 105 50.81 7.11 -1.22
C PHE A 105 51.73 6.96 0.00
N ARG A 106 51.62 5.87 0.77
CA ARG A 106 52.50 5.63 1.92
C ARG A 106 53.96 5.50 1.50
N LEU A 107 54.24 4.81 0.40
CA LEU A 107 55.60 4.71 -0.13
C LEU A 107 56.15 6.08 -0.51
N SER A 108 55.35 6.91 -1.20
CA SER A 108 55.75 8.27 -1.56
C SER A 108 56.08 9.13 -0.34
N LEU A 109 55.31 9.00 0.75
CA LEU A 109 55.54 9.75 1.98
C LEU A 109 56.83 9.33 2.70
N ILE A 110 57.18 8.04 2.65
CA ILE A 110 58.47 7.51 3.16
C ILE A 110 59.62 8.09 2.32
N GLU A 111 59.49 8.12 1.00
CA GLU A 111 60.53 8.63 0.09
C GLU A 111 60.84 10.11 0.30
N ILE A 112 59.86 10.91 0.68
CA ILE A 112 60.02 12.34 0.99
C ILE A 112 60.21 12.64 2.49
N GLY A 113 60.32 11.61 3.34
CA GLY A 113 60.65 11.73 4.75
C GLY A 113 59.57 12.36 5.63
N LEU A 114 58.29 12.24 5.24
CA LEU A 114 57.15 12.80 5.98
C LEU A 114 56.53 11.82 6.98
N ILE A 115 56.96 10.55 6.99
CA ILE A 115 56.64 9.53 8.00
C ILE A 115 57.85 8.64 8.26
#